data_AF-A0A3D5Y7P0-F1
#
_entry.id   AF-A0A3D5Y7P0-F1
#
_cell.length_a   1.000
_cell.length_b   1.000
_cell.length_c   1.000
_cell.angle_alpha   90.00
_cell.angle_beta   90.00
_cell.angle_gamma   90.00
#
_symmetry.space_group_name_H-M   'P 1'
#
loop_
_entity.id
_entity.type
_entity.pdbx_description
1 polymer ?
#
loop_
_entity_poly.entity_id
_entity_poly.type
_entity_poly.pdbx_seq_one_letter_code
_entity_poly.pdbx_strand_id
1 'polypeptide(L)'
;AEKAEKKTGVRPAFVLAVLKQETNLGANVGSCVITNLSTGETKNTKSGQVFSKGIHPTRDLPLLQEIVKELGRNPLSTIVSCPQSVGFGGAMGPAQFIPSTWNLIKSKVKNALDKSIPDPWNPADAIMASSILLQDNGASARTYTAERNAACKYYSGRICSDPTVKNVFYGNAVMALAEKIQADIDLLSN
;
A
#
# COMPACT_ATOMS: atom_id res chain seq x y z
N ALA A 1 -4.03 -6.67 -12.58
CA ALA A 1 -5.25 -6.34 -11.81
C ALA A 1 -6.33 -7.41 -11.98
N GLU A 2 -6.65 -7.84 -13.20
CA GLU A 2 -7.63 -8.91 -13.46
C GLU A 2 -7.36 -10.23 -12.72
N LYS A 3 -6.09 -10.67 -12.61
CA LYS A 3 -5.72 -11.85 -11.80
C LYS A 3 -6.13 -11.68 -10.33
N ALA A 4 -6.03 -10.46 -9.79
CA ALA A 4 -6.44 -10.15 -8.43
C ALA A 4 -7.97 -10.09 -8.30
N GLU A 5 -8.65 -9.50 -9.28
CA GLU A 5 -10.12 -9.54 -9.36
C GLU A 5 -10.65 -10.97 -9.30
N LYS A 6 -10.08 -11.89 -10.09
CA LYS A 6 -10.47 -13.31 -10.08
C LYS A 6 -10.33 -13.98 -8.69
N LYS A 7 -9.41 -13.48 -7.85
CA LYS A 7 -9.16 -14.02 -6.51
C LYS A 7 -9.98 -13.34 -5.42
N THR A 8 -10.30 -12.07 -5.58
CA THR A 8 -10.85 -11.25 -4.48
C THR A 8 -12.21 -10.62 -4.77
N GLY A 9 -12.65 -10.64 -6.02
CA GLY A 9 -13.85 -9.95 -6.47
C GLY A 9 -13.71 -8.42 -6.53
N VAL A 10 -12.55 -7.84 -6.20
CA VAL A 10 -12.32 -6.40 -6.26
C VAL A 10 -12.05 -5.97 -7.70
N ARG A 11 -12.77 -4.94 -8.18
CA ARG A 11 -12.66 -4.48 -9.57
C ARG A 11 -11.24 -3.97 -9.89
N PRO A 12 -10.71 -4.25 -11.10
CA PRO A 12 -9.42 -3.75 -11.55
C PRO A 12 -9.28 -2.24 -11.44
N ALA A 13 -10.28 -1.48 -11.91
CA ALA A 13 -10.25 -0.02 -11.88
C ALA A 13 -10.10 0.54 -10.46
N PHE A 14 -10.78 -0.07 -9.47
CA PHE A 14 -10.76 0.39 -8.09
C PHE A 14 -9.40 0.13 -7.41
N VAL A 15 -8.82 -1.06 -7.55
CA VAL A 15 -7.48 -1.32 -6.97
C VAL A 15 -6.40 -0.48 -7.65
N LEU A 16 -6.49 -0.26 -8.96
CA LEU A 16 -5.58 0.63 -9.69
C LEU A 16 -5.73 2.09 -9.23
N ALA A 17 -6.94 2.53 -8.92
CA ALA A 17 -7.18 3.86 -8.35
C ALA A 17 -6.52 4.04 -6.99
N VAL A 18 -6.56 3.02 -6.11
CA VAL A 18 -5.83 3.02 -4.85
C VAL A 18 -4.33 3.15 -5.10
N LEU A 19 -3.73 2.32 -5.96
CA LEU A 19 -2.29 2.43 -6.26
C LEU A 19 -1.91 3.76 -6.94
N LYS A 20 -2.81 4.32 -7.75
CA LYS A 20 -2.64 5.65 -8.35
C LYS A 20 -2.59 6.73 -7.26
N GLN A 21 -3.49 6.66 -6.29
CA GLN A 21 -3.55 7.56 -5.15
C GLN A 21 -2.31 7.42 -4.24
N GLU A 22 -1.83 6.20 -4.02
CA GLU A 22 -0.68 5.93 -3.15
C GLU A 22 0.66 6.37 -3.75
N THR A 23 0.94 5.98 -4.99
CA THR A 23 2.29 6.10 -5.57
C THR A 23 2.29 6.49 -7.04
N ASN A 24 1.15 6.92 -7.59
CA ASN A 24 0.99 7.10 -9.03
C ASN A 24 1.34 5.80 -9.79
N LEU A 25 0.77 4.67 -9.36
CA LEU A 25 0.98 3.33 -9.95
C LEU A 25 2.43 2.82 -9.84
N GLY A 26 3.11 3.13 -8.73
CA GLY A 26 4.49 2.71 -8.47
C GLY A 26 5.55 3.66 -9.01
N ALA A 27 5.18 4.80 -9.61
CA ALA A 27 6.15 5.82 -10.02
C ALA A 27 6.86 6.47 -8.81
N ASN A 28 6.18 6.53 -7.66
CA ASN A 28 6.65 7.23 -6.46
C ASN A 28 6.58 6.33 -5.20
N VAL A 29 7.43 5.32 -5.11
CA VAL A 29 7.46 4.33 -3.99
C VAL A 29 8.23 4.79 -2.73
N GLY A 30 8.49 6.09 -2.62
CA GLY A 30 9.30 6.68 -1.55
C GLY A 30 10.69 7.14 -2.00
N SER A 31 11.44 7.67 -1.04
CA SER A 31 12.77 8.25 -1.27
C SER A 31 13.66 8.22 -0.02
N CYS A 32 13.29 7.44 0.99
CA CYS A 32 14.05 7.32 2.24
C CYS A 32 14.65 5.92 2.37
N VAL A 33 15.81 5.84 3.02
CA VAL A 33 16.45 4.59 3.44
C VAL A 33 16.69 4.61 4.95
N ILE A 34 16.65 3.45 5.60
CA ILE A 34 16.98 3.34 7.02
C ILE A 34 18.46 3.67 7.24
N THR A 35 18.77 4.52 8.22
CA THR A 35 20.15 4.84 8.63
C THR A 35 20.50 4.26 10.00
N ASN A 36 19.50 3.87 10.79
CA ASN A 36 19.69 3.29 12.12
C ASN A 36 18.68 2.16 12.37
N LEU A 37 19.18 0.93 12.50
CA LEU A 37 18.38 -0.29 12.68
C LEU A 37 17.83 -0.48 14.11
N SER A 38 18.15 0.41 15.03
CA SER A 38 17.62 0.41 16.40
C SER A 38 16.56 1.49 16.60
N THR A 39 16.76 2.68 16.04
CA THR A 39 15.85 3.83 16.24
C THR A 39 14.80 3.99 15.14
N GLY A 40 15.01 3.39 13.96
CA GLY A 40 14.16 3.61 12.80
C GLY A 40 14.39 4.95 12.11
N GLU A 41 15.53 5.59 12.36
CA GLU A 41 15.93 6.79 11.62
C GLU A 41 16.06 6.49 10.13
N THR A 42 15.65 7.46 9.31
CA THR A 42 15.83 7.40 7.86
C THR A 42 16.50 8.65 7.32
N LYS A 43 17.06 8.54 6.12
CA LYS A 43 17.57 9.67 5.35
C LYS A 43 16.94 9.70 3.97
N ASN A 44 16.50 10.88 3.54
CA ASN A 44 16.10 11.11 2.16
C ASN A 44 17.31 10.96 1.23
N THR A 45 17.19 10.12 0.20
CA THR A 45 18.29 9.80 -0.73
C THR A 45 18.64 10.95 -1.68
N LYS A 46 17.72 11.91 -1.88
CA LYS A 46 17.93 13.08 -2.74
C LYS A 46 18.38 14.31 -1.96
N SER A 47 17.62 14.70 -0.94
CA SER A 47 17.91 15.92 -0.17
C SER A 47 18.93 15.72 0.96
N GLY A 48 19.17 14.47 1.35
CA GLY A 48 20.00 14.14 2.50
C GLY A 48 19.36 14.45 3.86
N GLN A 49 18.12 14.93 3.89
CA GLN A 49 17.38 15.22 5.12
C GLN A 49 17.23 13.95 5.97
N VAL A 50 17.55 14.05 7.26
CA VAL A 50 17.42 12.97 8.23
C VAL A 50 16.11 13.11 8.99
N PHE A 51 15.44 11.98 9.22
CA PHE A 51 14.19 11.90 9.96
C PHE A 51 14.29 10.88 11.08
N SER A 52 14.15 11.35 12.32
CA SER A 52 14.10 10.49 13.50
C SER A 52 12.85 9.60 13.54
N LYS A 53 11.74 10.04 12.92
CA LYS A 53 10.50 9.26 12.76
C LYS A 53 10.43 8.55 11.40
N GLY A 54 11.57 8.05 10.93
CA GLY A 54 11.67 7.38 9.63
C GLY A 54 10.76 6.16 9.52
N ILE A 55 10.77 5.30 10.52
CA ILE A 55 9.86 4.14 10.66
C ILE A 55 9.61 3.89 12.15
N HIS A 56 8.47 3.28 12.49
CA HIS A 56 8.17 2.96 13.88
C HIS A 56 9.15 1.90 14.42
N PRO A 57 9.94 2.19 15.48
CA PRO A 57 11.10 1.37 15.88
C PRO A 57 10.74 -0.02 16.41
N THR A 58 9.62 -0.18 17.10
CA THR A 58 9.23 -1.48 17.69
C THR A 58 8.19 -2.22 16.87
N ARG A 59 7.25 -1.51 16.22
CA ARG A 59 6.17 -2.10 15.43
C ARG A 59 6.62 -2.56 14.04
N ASP A 60 7.36 -1.72 13.31
CA ASP A 60 7.56 -1.91 11.87
C ASP A 60 9.02 -2.19 11.49
N LEU A 61 9.99 -1.58 12.18
CA LEU A 61 11.41 -1.77 11.86
C LEU A 61 11.89 -3.23 11.98
N PRO A 62 11.53 -4.02 13.00
CA PRO A 62 11.94 -5.42 13.08
C PRO A 62 11.34 -6.24 11.93
N LEU A 63 10.06 -6.00 11.62
CA LEU A 63 9.37 -6.66 10.52
C LEU A 63 9.96 -6.28 9.16
N LEU A 64 10.35 -5.02 8.97
CA LEU A 64 11.04 -4.58 7.75
C LEU A 64 12.33 -5.36 7.58
N GLN A 65 13.14 -5.51 8.64
CA GLN A 65 14.40 -6.25 8.60
C GLN A 65 14.19 -7.72 8.21
N GLU A 66 13.16 -8.36 8.75
CA GLU A 66 12.78 -9.73 8.37
C GLU A 66 12.35 -9.82 6.90
N ILE A 67 11.44 -8.94 6.47
CA ILE A 67 10.90 -8.92 5.10
C ILE A 67 12.02 -8.71 4.08
N VAL A 68 12.90 -7.72 4.27
CA VAL A 68 13.97 -7.48 3.30
C VAL A 68 15.01 -8.59 3.32
N LYS A 69 15.28 -9.20 4.48
CA LYS A 69 16.16 -10.37 4.58
C LYS A 69 15.60 -11.58 3.85
N GLU A 70 14.30 -11.88 4.00
CA GLU A 70 13.59 -12.92 3.24
C GLU A 70 13.70 -12.69 1.72
N LEU A 71 13.71 -11.43 1.29
CA LEU A 71 13.86 -11.02 -0.11
C LEU A 71 15.31 -10.92 -0.60
N GLY A 72 16.30 -11.22 0.25
CA GLY A 72 17.72 -11.10 -0.10
C GLY A 72 18.21 -9.64 -0.27
N ARG A 73 17.55 -8.68 0.37
CA ARG A 73 17.84 -7.23 0.32
C ARG A 73 18.45 -6.72 1.62
N ASN A 74 19.15 -5.59 1.53
CA ASN A 74 19.70 -4.88 2.69
C ASN A 74 18.73 -3.79 3.18
N PRO A 75 18.32 -3.77 4.47
CA PRO A 75 17.44 -2.74 5.02
C PRO A 75 18.00 -1.32 4.92
N LEU A 76 19.33 -1.17 4.94
CA LEU A 76 20.01 0.14 4.88
C LEU A 76 20.05 0.76 3.48
N SER A 77 19.69 0.00 2.44
CA SER A 77 19.65 0.47 1.06
C SER A 77 18.30 0.28 0.39
N THR A 78 17.32 -0.30 1.09
CA THR A 78 15.97 -0.53 0.56
C THR A 78 15.13 0.73 0.70
N ILE A 79 14.54 1.20 -0.39
CA ILE A 79 13.71 2.42 -0.40
C ILE A 79 12.37 2.17 0.30
N VAL A 80 12.02 3.09 1.19
CA VAL A 80 10.72 3.21 1.85
C VAL A 80 10.22 4.65 1.76
N SER A 81 8.96 4.88 2.15
CA SER A 81 8.42 6.22 2.29
C SER A 81 9.16 7.03 3.36
N CYS A 82 9.34 8.32 3.08
CA CYS A 82 9.71 9.27 4.13
C CYS A 82 8.48 9.59 5.00
N PRO A 83 8.67 10.00 6.26
CA PRO A 83 7.55 10.43 7.10
C PRO A 83 6.86 11.66 6.52
N GLN A 84 5.55 11.74 6.74
CA GLN A 84 4.77 12.96 6.50
C GLN A 84 4.89 13.92 7.72
N SER A 85 4.16 15.04 7.68
CA SER A 85 4.12 16.02 8.78
C SER A 85 3.64 15.41 10.11
N VAL A 86 2.88 14.32 10.05
CA VAL A 86 2.39 13.57 11.21
C VAL A 86 2.69 12.09 11.02
N GLY A 87 3.11 11.42 12.11
CA GLY A 87 3.34 9.99 12.15
C GLY A 87 4.76 9.56 11.76
N PHE A 88 4.87 8.32 11.31
CA PHE A 88 6.11 7.68 10.85
C PHE A 88 6.04 7.43 9.34
N GLY A 89 7.20 7.31 8.70
CA GLY A 89 7.32 6.79 7.33
C GLY A 89 7.42 5.27 7.32
N GLY A 90 8.24 4.74 6.41
CA GLY A 90 8.57 3.31 6.37
C GLY A 90 7.59 2.44 5.58
N ALA A 91 6.65 3.04 4.85
CA ALA A 91 5.77 2.32 3.95
C ALA A 91 6.55 1.80 2.73
N MET A 92 6.16 0.63 2.24
CA MET A 92 6.90 -0.14 1.24
C MET A 92 6.15 -0.21 -0.09
N GLY A 93 6.89 0.02 -1.18
CA GLY A 93 6.48 -0.32 -2.54
C GLY A 93 5.26 0.44 -3.08
N PRO A 94 4.72 0.00 -4.24
CA PRO A 94 3.65 0.70 -4.96
C PRO A 94 2.34 0.86 -4.17
N ALA A 95 2.08 -0.03 -3.22
CA ALA A 95 0.87 -0.04 -2.42
C ALA A 95 1.02 0.67 -1.07
N GLN A 96 2.23 1.15 -0.72
CA GLN A 96 2.52 1.87 0.52
C GLN A 96 2.11 1.10 1.79
N PHE A 97 2.28 -0.21 1.80
CA PHE A 97 2.05 -1.01 3.00
C PHE A 97 3.14 -0.75 4.03
N ILE A 98 2.76 -0.44 5.27
CA ILE A 98 3.70 -0.54 6.39
C ILE A 98 4.02 -2.01 6.69
N PRO A 99 5.21 -2.34 7.22
CA PRO A 99 5.64 -3.71 7.48
C PRO A 99 4.66 -4.55 8.29
N SER A 100 4.07 -3.98 9.34
CA SER A 100 3.07 -4.68 10.15
C SER A 100 1.83 -5.11 9.35
N THR A 101 1.29 -4.25 8.49
CA THR A 101 0.16 -4.61 7.60
C THR A 101 0.58 -5.66 6.58
N TRP A 102 1.77 -5.53 5.97
CA TRP A 102 2.28 -6.53 5.03
C TRP A 102 2.42 -7.90 5.70
N ASN A 103 2.92 -7.95 6.92
CA ASN A 103 3.11 -9.19 7.65
C ASN A 103 1.78 -9.95 7.89
N LEU A 104 0.67 -9.23 8.04
CA LEU A 104 -0.67 -9.82 8.16
C LEU A 104 -1.20 -10.39 6.84
N ILE A 105 -0.74 -9.88 5.70
CA ILE A 105 -1.29 -10.17 4.36
C ILE A 105 -0.38 -11.07 3.54
N LYS A 106 0.94 -11.12 3.82
CA LYS A 106 1.93 -11.80 2.97
C LYS A 106 1.60 -13.27 2.72
N SER A 107 1.06 -14.00 3.70
CA SER A 107 0.62 -15.39 3.52
C SER A 107 -0.56 -15.53 2.55
N LYS A 108 -1.53 -14.60 2.59
CA LYS A 108 -2.66 -14.59 1.63
C LYS A 108 -2.16 -14.31 0.21
N VAL A 109 -1.21 -13.39 0.04
CA VAL A 109 -0.60 -13.07 -1.27
C VAL A 109 0.15 -14.26 -1.83
N LYS A 110 0.95 -14.91 -0.99
CA LYS A 110 1.67 -16.16 -1.30
C LYS A 110 0.73 -17.19 -1.92
N ASN A 111 -0.38 -17.47 -1.25
CA ASN A 111 -1.37 -18.45 -1.68
C ASN A 111 -2.15 -17.99 -2.92
N ALA A 112 -2.51 -16.72 -3.02
CA ALA A 112 -3.27 -16.19 -4.14
C ALA A 112 -2.47 -16.19 -5.46
N LEU A 113 -1.14 -16.03 -5.37
CA LEU A 113 -0.24 -15.98 -6.52
C LEU A 113 0.51 -17.27 -6.80
N ASP A 114 0.44 -18.26 -5.90
CA ASP A 114 1.25 -19.48 -5.93
C ASP A 114 2.76 -19.17 -6.02
N LYS A 115 3.22 -18.28 -5.12
CA LYS A 115 4.60 -17.80 -5.05
C LYS A 115 5.24 -18.23 -3.74
N SER A 116 6.56 -18.40 -3.68
CA SER A 116 7.26 -18.76 -2.43
C SER A 116 7.36 -17.58 -1.45
N ILE A 117 7.86 -16.43 -1.94
CA ILE A 117 8.13 -15.22 -1.16
C ILE A 117 7.52 -14.01 -1.87
N PRO A 118 6.41 -13.45 -1.34
CA PRO A 118 5.84 -12.20 -1.83
C PRO A 118 6.74 -11.00 -1.56
N ASP A 119 6.78 -10.07 -2.50
CA ASP A 119 7.61 -8.86 -2.47
C ASP A 119 6.73 -7.60 -2.55
N PRO A 120 6.67 -6.75 -1.51
CA PRO A 120 5.82 -5.56 -1.51
C PRO A 120 6.26 -4.51 -2.55
N TRP A 121 7.49 -4.60 -3.07
CA TRP A 121 7.97 -3.73 -4.16
C TRP A 121 7.68 -4.31 -5.55
N ASN A 122 7.26 -5.58 -5.66
CA ASN A 122 6.82 -6.15 -6.92
C ASN A 122 5.39 -5.67 -7.24
N PRO A 123 5.13 -5.06 -8.41
CA PRO A 123 3.82 -4.50 -8.73
C PRO A 123 2.67 -5.53 -8.71
N ALA A 124 2.91 -6.77 -9.16
CA ALA A 124 1.86 -7.80 -9.20
C ALA A 124 1.48 -8.25 -7.78
N ASP A 125 2.48 -8.43 -6.91
CA ASP A 125 2.28 -8.80 -5.50
C ASP A 125 1.60 -7.65 -4.73
N ALA A 126 2.00 -6.40 -4.98
CA ALA A 126 1.41 -5.21 -4.39
C ALA A 126 -0.08 -5.06 -4.79
N ILE A 127 -0.41 -5.22 -6.07
CA ILE A 127 -1.81 -5.21 -6.55
C ILE A 127 -2.62 -6.32 -5.87
N MET A 128 -2.09 -7.54 -5.79
CA MET A 128 -2.78 -8.64 -5.14
C MET A 128 -3.01 -8.36 -3.64
N ALA A 129 -1.99 -7.87 -2.95
CA ALA A 129 -2.08 -7.52 -1.53
C ALA A 129 -3.13 -6.42 -1.28
N SER A 130 -3.13 -5.36 -2.10
CA SER A 130 -4.15 -4.30 -2.02
C SER A 130 -5.54 -4.85 -2.30
N SER A 131 -5.72 -5.69 -3.32
CA SER A 131 -7.00 -6.32 -3.62
C SER A 131 -7.51 -7.22 -2.49
N ILE A 132 -6.62 -7.93 -1.78
CA ILE A 132 -6.99 -8.76 -0.62
C ILE A 132 -7.43 -7.86 0.55
N LEU A 133 -6.67 -6.81 0.87
CA LEU A 133 -7.07 -5.88 1.94
C LEU A 133 -8.40 -5.18 1.62
N LEU A 134 -8.59 -4.75 0.38
CA LEU A 134 -9.82 -4.09 -0.05
C LEU A 134 -11.02 -5.06 0.00
N GLN A 135 -10.81 -6.34 -0.32
CA GLN A 135 -11.83 -7.37 -0.12
C GLN A 135 -12.20 -7.53 1.36
N ASP A 136 -11.21 -7.69 2.24
CA ASP A 136 -11.43 -7.77 3.70
C ASP A 136 -12.17 -6.52 4.23
N ASN A 137 -11.96 -5.37 3.58
CA ASN A 137 -12.62 -4.12 3.91
C ASN A 137 -14.05 -3.96 3.34
N GLY A 138 -14.49 -4.85 2.45
CA GLY A 138 -15.85 -4.93 1.88
C GLY A 138 -15.97 -4.57 0.39
N ALA A 139 -14.87 -4.29 -0.32
CA ALA A 139 -14.92 -3.82 -1.71
C ALA A 139 -15.43 -4.86 -2.72
N SER A 140 -15.47 -6.15 -2.36
CA SER A 140 -16.00 -7.21 -3.22
C SER A 140 -17.50 -7.09 -3.51
N ALA A 141 -18.23 -6.26 -2.76
CA ALA A 141 -19.62 -5.93 -3.06
C ALA A 141 -19.79 -5.08 -4.34
N ARG A 142 -18.72 -4.45 -4.83
CA ARG A 142 -18.69 -3.64 -6.07
C ARG A 142 -19.74 -2.53 -6.14
N THR A 143 -20.15 -2.00 -4.99
CA THR A 143 -20.98 -0.80 -4.92
C THR A 143 -20.13 0.42 -4.60
N TYR A 144 -20.55 1.59 -5.07
CA TYR A 144 -19.85 2.85 -4.80
C TYR A 144 -19.57 3.03 -3.30
N THR A 145 -20.58 2.82 -2.46
CA THR A 145 -20.47 2.99 -1.00
C THR A 145 -19.49 1.99 -0.38
N ALA A 146 -19.52 0.72 -0.80
CA ALA A 146 -18.64 -0.31 -0.25
C ALA A 146 -17.18 -0.05 -0.63
N GLU A 147 -16.91 0.28 -1.89
CA GLU A 147 -15.56 0.61 -2.38
C GLU A 147 -15.03 1.89 -1.72
N ARG A 148 -15.84 2.96 -1.66
CA ARG A 148 -15.47 4.20 -0.99
C ARG A 148 -15.08 3.96 0.47
N ASN A 149 -15.90 3.19 1.20
CA ASN A 149 -15.63 2.85 2.59
C ASN A 149 -14.38 1.95 2.73
N ALA A 150 -14.17 1.04 1.80
CA ALA A 150 -12.98 0.20 1.77
C ALA A 150 -11.69 1.01 1.52
N ALA A 151 -11.75 2.04 0.67
CA ALA A 151 -10.65 2.98 0.46
C ALA A 151 -10.32 3.77 1.73
N CYS A 152 -11.32 4.30 2.44
CA CYS A 152 -11.08 4.97 3.73
C CYS A 152 -10.43 4.03 4.76
N LYS A 153 -10.89 2.77 4.84
CA LYS A 153 -10.28 1.76 5.71
C LYS A 153 -8.85 1.40 5.28
N TYR A 154 -8.57 1.37 3.98
CA TYR A 154 -7.21 1.18 3.47
C TYR A 154 -6.28 2.28 3.96
N TYR A 155 -6.73 3.53 3.89
CA TYR A 155 -5.93 4.70 4.27
C TYR A 155 -5.72 4.83 5.78
N SER A 156 -6.76 4.62 6.60
CA SER A 156 -6.70 4.95 8.04
C SER A 156 -7.17 3.85 8.99
N GLY A 157 -7.56 2.68 8.47
CA GLY A 157 -8.19 1.62 9.26
C GLY A 157 -9.63 1.92 9.68
N ARG A 158 -10.21 3.06 9.28
CA ARG A 158 -11.57 3.48 9.66
C ARG A 158 -12.47 3.67 8.44
N ILE A 159 -13.77 3.45 8.61
CA ILE A 159 -14.77 3.75 7.58
C ILE A 159 -14.85 5.27 7.33
N CYS A 160 -15.34 5.69 6.16
CA CYS A 160 -15.42 7.12 5.83
C CYS A 160 -16.38 7.91 6.74
N SER A 161 -17.36 7.25 7.36
CA SER A 161 -18.34 7.92 8.24
C SER A 161 -17.86 8.05 9.69
N ASP A 162 -16.65 7.59 10.02
CA ASP A 162 -16.12 7.69 11.37
C ASP A 162 -15.75 9.16 11.69
N PRO A 163 -16.41 9.83 12.65
CA PRO A 163 -16.17 11.24 12.92
C PRO A 163 -14.82 11.50 13.61
N THR A 164 -14.15 10.46 14.12
CA THR A 164 -12.87 10.58 14.83
C THR A 164 -11.67 10.69 13.88
N VAL A 165 -11.86 10.33 12.60
CA VAL A 165 -10.80 10.36 11.59
C VAL A 165 -11.26 11.11 10.35
N LYS A 166 -10.52 12.16 10.00
CA LYS A 166 -10.72 12.88 8.73
C LYS A 166 -10.11 12.07 7.59
N ASN A 167 -10.84 11.11 7.01
CA ASN A 167 -10.38 10.26 5.89
C ASN A 167 -11.29 10.30 4.64
N VAL A 168 -12.46 10.95 4.73
CA VAL A 168 -13.45 11.05 3.63
C VAL A 168 -12.81 11.54 2.32
N PHE A 169 -11.90 12.50 2.41
CA PHE A 169 -11.22 13.07 1.24
C PHE A 169 -10.50 11.99 0.42
N TYR A 170 -9.90 11.01 1.09
CA TYR A 170 -9.17 9.92 0.44
C TYR A 170 -10.14 9.00 -0.31
N GLY A 171 -11.22 8.58 0.35
CA GLY A 171 -12.25 7.75 -0.28
C GLY A 171 -12.85 8.43 -1.52
N ASN A 172 -13.17 9.73 -1.43
CA ASN A 172 -13.68 10.50 -2.56
C ASN A 172 -12.67 10.57 -3.72
N ALA A 173 -11.38 10.82 -3.42
CA ALA A 173 -10.32 10.89 -4.44
C ALA A 173 -10.12 9.57 -5.17
N VAL A 174 -10.09 8.45 -4.43
CA VAL A 174 -9.98 7.11 -5.02
C VAL A 174 -11.17 6.80 -5.93
N MET A 175 -12.40 7.13 -5.51
CA MET A 175 -13.57 6.87 -6.36
C MET A 175 -13.55 7.69 -7.65
N ALA A 176 -13.12 8.96 -7.60
CA ALA A 176 -12.98 9.79 -8.79
C ALA A 176 -11.89 9.26 -9.75
N LEU A 177 -10.79 8.70 -9.22
CA LEU A 177 -9.78 8.03 -10.03
C LEU A 177 -10.30 6.71 -10.61
N ALA A 178 -11.08 5.94 -9.84
CA ALA A 178 -11.64 4.66 -10.29
C ALA A 178 -12.60 4.83 -11.46
N GLU A 179 -13.41 5.91 -11.46
CA GLU A 179 -14.29 6.24 -12.58
C GLU A 179 -13.51 6.53 -13.87
N LYS A 180 -12.46 7.36 -13.77
CA LYS A 180 -11.58 7.67 -14.92
C LYS A 180 -10.88 6.44 -15.46
N ILE A 181 -10.30 5.63 -14.57
CA ILE A 181 -9.61 4.39 -14.95
C ILE A 181 -10.58 3.38 -15.57
N GLN A 182 -11.82 3.30 -15.06
CA GLN A 182 -12.83 2.43 -15.66
C GLN A 182 -13.16 2.89 -17.09
N ALA A 183 -13.34 4.19 -17.32
CA ALA A 183 -13.57 4.73 -18.66
C ALA A 183 -12.42 4.42 -19.63
N ASP A 184 -11.16 4.53 -19.15
CA ASP A 184 -9.99 4.15 -19.96
C ASP A 184 -9.99 2.65 -20.29
N ILE A 185 -10.33 1.78 -19.33
CA ILE A 185 -10.44 0.33 -19.56
C ILE A 185 -11.53 0.02 -20.58
N ASP A 186 -12.70 0.64 -20.45
CA ASP A 186 -13.84 0.43 -21.34
C ASP A 186 -13.51 0.88 -22.76
N LEU A 187 -12.79 2.00 -22.92
CA LEU A 187 -12.33 2.48 -24.21
C LEU A 187 -11.35 1.50 -24.89
N LEU A 188 -10.42 0.92 -24.13
CA LEU A 188 -9.39 0.00 -24.64
C LEU A 188 -9.90 -1.42 -24.90
N SER A 189 -11.06 -1.77 -24.33
CA SER A 189 -11.66 -3.10 -24.49
C SER A 189 -12.64 -3.19 -25.67
N ASN A 190 -12.87 -2.06 -26.36
CA ASN A 190 -13.64 -1.97 -27.60
C ASN A 190 -12.70 -2.04 -28.81
#